data_AF-A0A961IGQ3-F1
#
_entry.id   AF-A0A961IGQ3-F1
#
_cell.length_a   1.000
_cell.length_b   1.000
_cell.length_c   1.000
_cell.angle_alpha   90.00
_cell.angle_beta   90.00
_cell.angle_gamma   90.00
#
_symmetry.space_group_name_H-M   'P 1'
#
loop_
_entity.id
_entity.type
_entity.pdbx_description
1 polymer ?
#
loop_
_entity_poly.entity_id
_entity_poly.type
_entity_poly.pdbx_seq_one_letter_code
_entity_poly.pdbx_strand_id
1 'polypeptide(L)'
;QILGQPGLSTYSIMLMIAFLTASFLAPRELRRRGLRPEVADWGLLIAVIGAIVGSKVFYILEIWGRIWIIDLSWWDTFKEVFFSWDGMADRIPGAMGMWSSLFDPGGLVFYGGFIFAFGGIYFYLRYLGVEIWRYGDAFMPSLAIGYAIGRLGCLISGDGCFGHAASANIPLLTMVYGPENGICNSDPSLAYQHPYVCSMGVNVWNTPLMESLLSTGLFIAYMAWLRHKNFRPGMLVAIFLIFNGVARFSVEFLRLNDAIIPILDAPVHMTEYGIPRAVSEYRRGGTQPLAEFFQYWHWYGFTQAQITAFFLIAIGSAWMVIGKLWKRDTAAET
;
A
#
# COMPACT_ATOMS: atom_id res chain seq x y z
N GLN A 1 13.15 -0.11 14.82
CA GLN A 1 13.05 -1.38 15.57
C GLN A 1 13.07 -1.06 17.06
N ILE A 2 12.12 -1.54 17.86
CA ILE A 2 12.01 -1.12 19.28
C ILE A 2 12.92 -1.95 20.21
N LEU A 3 13.47 -3.10 19.79
CA LEU A 3 14.12 -4.05 20.71
C LEU A 3 15.42 -4.75 20.25
N GLY A 4 16.18 -4.23 19.27
CA GLY A 4 17.56 -4.69 19.00
C GLY A 4 17.79 -6.19 18.72
N GLN A 5 16.72 -6.96 18.53
CA GLN A 5 16.63 -8.36 18.09
C GLN A 5 15.79 -8.37 16.80
N PRO A 6 15.71 -9.46 16.01
CA PRO A 6 14.78 -9.55 14.88
C PRO A 6 13.33 -9.46 15.40
N GLY A 7 12.87 -8.24 15.62
CA GLY A 7 11.73 -7.91 16.47
C GLY A 7 10.59 -7.33 15.66
N LEU A 8 9.38 -7.47 16.22
CA LEU A 8 8.15 -6.92 15.63
C LEU A 8 8.34 -5.45 15.24
N SER A 9 8.10 -5.14 13.96
CA SER A 9 8.08 -3.77 13.49
C SER A 9 6.82 -3.06 14.02
N THR A 10 6.91 -1.74 14.22
CA THR A 10 5.74 -0.90 14.56
C THR A 10 4.64 -1.04 13.50
N TYR A 11 5.04 -1.20 12.24
CA TYR A 11 4.14 -1.49 11.13
C TYR A 11 3.40 -2.84 11.31
N SER A 12 4.10 -3.91 11.71
CA SER A 12 3.50 -5.22 11.98
C SER A 12 2.48 -5.18 13.11
N ILE A 13 2.73 -4.38 14.15
CA ILE A 13 1.78 -4.16 15.25
C ILE A 13 0.52 -3.46 14.71
N MET A 14 0.68 -2.43 13.89
CA MET A 14 -0.45 -1.71 13.29
C MET A 14 -1.25 -2.60 12.34
N LEU A 15 -0.59 -3.46 11.55
CA LEU A 15 -1.26 -4.47 10.73
C LEU A 15 -2.06 -5.47 11.59
N MET A 16 -1.51 -5.91 12.73
CA MET A 16 -2.24 -6.77 13.66
C MET A 16 -3.48 -6.07 14.22
N ILE A 17 -3.38 -4.80 14.59
CA ILE A 17 -4.54 -4.00 15.04
C ILE A 17 -5.57 -3.86 13.93
N ALA A 18 -5.15 -3.62 12.68
CA ALA A 18 -6.03 -3.56 11.53
C ALA A 18 -6.79 -4.88 11.32
N PHE A 19 -6.08 -6.01 11.40
CA PHE A 19 -6.66 -7.35 11.28
C PHE A 19 -7.67 -7.64 12.40
N LEU A 20 -7.30 -7.38 13.67
CA LEU A 20 -8.20 -7.58 14.82
C LEU A 20 -9.45 -6.70 14.72
N THR A 21 -9.29 -5.45 14.25
CA THR A 21 -10.41 -4.54 14.01
C THR A 21 -11.34 -5.10 12.93
N ALA A 22 -10.79 -5.59 11.82
CA ALA A 22 -11.57 -6.20 10.74
C ALA A 22 -12.28 -7.49 11.20
N SER A 23 -11.60 -8.35 11.95
CA SER A 23 -12.14 -9.58 12.56
C SER A 23 -13.25 -9.30 13.57
N PHE A 24 -13.14 -8.20 14.31
CA PHE A 24 -14.22 -7.77 15.19
C PHE A 24 -15.42 -7.21 14.41
N LEU A 25 -15.19 -6.40 13.39
CA LEU A 25 -16.24 -5.63 12.74
C LEU A 25 -17.00 -6.42 11.67
N ALA A 26 -16.31 -7.20 10.83
CA ALA A 26 -16.93 -7.87 9.69
C ALA A 26 -18.05 -8.86 10.09
N PRO A 27 -17.86 -9.76 11.09
CA PRO A 27 -18.92 -10.67 11.51
C PRO A 27 -20.14 -9.93 12.10
N ARG A 28 -19.92 -8.78 12.75
CA ARG A 28 -21.00 -7.95 13.31
C ARG A 28 -21.83 -7.31 12.21
N GLU A 29 -21.19 -6.81 11.17
CA GLU A 29 -21.89 -6.22 10.02
C GLU A 29 -22.63 -7.29 9.20
N LEU A 30 -22.06 -8.50 9.06
CA LEU A 30 -22.78 -9.65 8.48
C LEU A 30 -24.03 -10.00 9.29
N ARG A 31 -23.91 -10.14 10.62
CA ARG A 31 -25.04 -10.42 11.51
C ARG A 31 -26.14 -9.36 11.41
N ARG A 32 -25.75 -8.08 11.33
CA ARG A 32 -26.67 -6.94 11.16
C ARG A 32 -27.49 -7.04 9.87
N ARG A 33 -26.92 -7.63 8.82
CA ARG A 33 -27.56 -7.83 7.51
C ARG A 33 -28.31 -9.16 7.38
N GLY A 34 -28.40 -9.94 8.47
CA GLY A 34 -28.98 -11.28 8.42
C GLY A 34 -28.15 -12.29 7.63
N LEU A 35 -26.86 -12.00 7.40
CA LEU A 35 -25.93 -12.88 6.70
C LEU A 35 -25.17 -13.76 7.69
N ARG A 36 -24.70 -14.93 7.22
CA ARG A 36 -23.93 -15.90 8.00
C ARG A 36 -22.59 -15.31 8.46
N PRO A 37 -22.38 -15.05 9.77
CA PRO A 37 -21.16 -14.40 10.27
C PRO A 37 -19.91 -15.27 10.14
N GLU A 38 -20.05 -16.60 10.15
CA GLU A 38 -18.94 -17.57 10.09
C GLU A 38 -18.14 -17.46 8.78
N VAL A 39 -18.75 -16.86 7.76
CA VAL A 39 -18.11 -16.59 6.46
C VAL A 39 -17.03 -15.51 6.60
N ALA A 40 -17.15 -14.58 7.55
CA ALA A 40 -16.12 -13.56 7.76
C ALA A 40 -14.82 -14.14 8.32
N ASP A 41 -14.90 -15.11 9.22
CA ASP A 41 -13.70 -15.65 9.89
C ASP A 41 -12.77 -16.33 8.89
N TRP A 42 -13.32 -17.24 8.08
CA TRP A 42 -12.58 -17.88 7.00
C TRP A 42 -12.23 -16.91 5.87
N GLY A 43 -13.13 -15.99 5.52
CA GLY A 43 -12.87 -14.98 4.50
C GLY A 43 -11.65 -14.11 4.84
N LEU A 44 -11.51 -13.69 6.10
CA LEU A 44 -10.38 -12.91 6.58
C LEU A 44 -9.08 -13.72 6.58
N LEU A 45 -9.11 -14.99 7.02
CA LEU A 45 -7.93 -15.86 6.97
C LEU A 45 -7.45 -16.10 5.53
N ILE A 46 -8.38 -16.39 4.63
CA ILE A 46 -8.08 -16.56 3.20
C ILE A 46 -7.51 -15.26 2.62
N ALA A 47 -8.04 -14.10 3.00
CA ALA A 47 -7.52 -12.81 2.57
C ALA A 47 -6.06 -12.60 3.01
N VAL A 48 -5.74 -12.89 4.27
CA VAL A 48 -4.39 -12.74 4.81
C VAL A 48 -3.41 -13.71 4.15
N ILE A 49 -3.76 -14.99 4.08
CA ILE A 49 -2.91 -16.01 3.46
C ILE A 49 -2.72 -15.69 1.97
N GLY A 50 -3.80 -15.35 1.26
CA GLY A 50 -3.76 -14.93 -0.13
C GLY A 50 -2.89 -13.70 -0.33
N ALA A 51 -2.98 -12.70 0.54
CA ALA A 51 -2.15 -11.50 0.47
C ALA A 51 -0.65 -11.81 0.63
N ILE A 52 -0.29 -12.64 1.61
CA ILE A 52 1.11 -13.02 1.86
C ILE A 52 1.65 -13.88 0.71
N VAL A 53 0.94 -14.93 0.34
CA VAL A 53 1.37 -15.83 -0.75
C VAL A 53 1.46 -15.08 -2.07
N GLY A 54 0.43 -14.33 -2.43
CA GLY A 54 0.38 -13.59 -3.69
C GLY A 54 1.47 -12.52 -3.77
N SER A 55 1.72 -11.78 -2.69
CA SER A 55 2.75 -10.74 -2.68
C SER A 55 4.16 -11.30 -2.84
N LYS A 56 4.42 -12.47 -2.26
CA LYS A 56 5.68 -13.21 -2.42
C LYS A 56 5.85 -13.81 -3.81
N VAL A 57 4.81 -14.44 -4.36
CA VAL A 57 4.85 -14.98 -5.73
C VAL A 57 5.16 -13.87 -6.73
N PHE A 58 4.48 -12.73 -6.65
CA PHE A 58 4.74 -11.61 -7.55
C PHE A 58 6.11 -10.96 -7.33
N TYR A 59 6.60 -10.92 -6.09
CA TYR A 59 7.96 -10.47 -5.83
C TYR A 59 8.98 -11.33 -6.57
N ILE A 60 8.87 -12.66 -6.49
CA ILE A 60 9.73 -13.59 -7.24
C ILE A 60 9.61 -13.37 -8.76
N LEU A 61 8.42 -13.10 -9.27
CA LEU A 61 8.23 -12.79 -10.70
C LEU A 61 8.93 -11.47 -11.10
N GLU A 62 8.92 -10.46 -10.24
CA GLU A 62 9.58 -9.18 -10.49
C GLU A 62 11.10 -9.32 -10.50
N ILE A 63 11.67 -10.07 -9.55
CA ILE A 63 13.11 -10.34 -9.49
C ILE A 63 13.55 -11.55 -10.34
N TRP A 64 12.65 -12.15 -11.14
CA TRP A 64 12.92 -13.39 -11.86
C TRP A 64 14.16 -13.30 -12.75
N GLY A 65 14.36 -12.16 -13.43
CA GLY A 65 15.54 -11.91 -14.25
C GLY A 65 16.87 -11.85 -13.47
N ARG A 66 16.82 -11.57 -12.16
CA ARG A 66 17.97 -11.58 -11.25
C ARG A 66 18.21 -12.94 -10.59
N ILE A 67 17.19 -13.80 -10.57
CA ILE A 67 17.27 -15.19 -10.10
C ILE A 67 17.77 -16.09 -11.22
N TRP A 68 17.16 -15.97 -12.41
CA TRP A 68 17.42 -16.84 -13.55
C TRP A 68 18.52 -16.25 -14.45
N ILE A 69 19.77 -16.42 -14.02
CA ILE A 69 20.96 -16.01 -14.77
C ILE A 69 21.61 -17.26 -15.38
N ILE A 70 21.71 -17.32 -16.71
CA ILE A 70 22.33 -18.46 -17.40
C ILE A 70 23.83 -18.19 -17.56
N ASP A 71 24.66 -18.83 -16.74
CA ASP A 71 26.14 -18.68 -16.77
C ASP A 71 26.87 -19.86 -17.41
N LEU A 72 26.31 -21.08 -17.29
CA LEU A 72 26.93 -22.31 -17.79
C LEU A 72 25.97 -23.09 -18.71
N SER A 73 25.22 -24.03 -18.12
CA SER A 73 24.23 -24.87 -18.77
C SER A 73 22.85 -24.59 -18.18
N TRP A 74 21.82 -24.75 -19.01
CA TRP A 74 20.42 -24.62 -18.56
C TRP A 74 20.11 -25.56 -17.39
N TRP A 75 20.64 -26.80 -17.41
CA TRP A 75 20.41 -27.77 -16.35
C TRP A 75 21.08 -27.42 -15.03
N ASP A 76 22.27 -26.84 -15.08
CA ASP A 76 22.96 -26.42 -13.87
C ASP A 76 22.31 -25.17 -13.28
N THR A 77 21.84 -24.27 -14.15
CA THR A 77 21.03 -23.11 -13.73
C THR A 77 19.75 -23.54 -13.04
N PHE A 78 19.03 -24.49 -13.65
CA PHE A 78 17.83 -25.06 -13.07
C PHE A 78 18.10 -25.69 -11.70
N LYS A 79 19.19 -26.46 -11.57
CA LYS A 79 19.53 -27.11 -10.29
C LYS A 79 19.81 -26.11 -9.19
N GLU A 80 20.62 -25.09 -9.48
CA GLU A 80 20.97 -24.07 -8.50
C GLU A 80 19.73 -23.26 -8.09
N VAL A 81 18.93 -22.79 -9.04
CA VAL A 81 17.75 -21.95 -8.73
C VAL A 81 16.71 -22.70 -7.89
N PHE A 82 16.41 -23.96 -8.22
CA PHE A 82 15.32 -24.69 -7.57
C PHE A 82 15.76 -25.55 -6.39
N PHE A 83 17.02 -25.95 -6.29
CA PHE A 83 17.50 -26.84 -5.21
C PHE A 83 18.58 -26.23 -4.31
N SER A 84 19.20 -25.09 -4.66
CA SER A 84 20.03 -24.33 -3.71
C SER A 84 19.20 -23.24 -3.02
N TRP A 85 19.44 -23.05 -1.71
CA TRP A 85 18.73 -22.06 -0.90
C TRP A 85 19.06 -20.62 -1.33
N ASP A 86 20.35 -20.34 -1.52
CA ASP A 86 20.86 -19.05 -1.98
C ASP A 86 20.94 -18.98 -3.52
N GLY A 87 20.63 -20.09 -4.19
CA GLY A 87 20.47 -20.16 -5.64
C GLY A 87 21.73 -19.74 -6.38
N MET A 88 21.58 -18.83 -7.34
CA MET A 88 22.73 -18.29 -8.10
C MET A 88 23.64 -17.39 -7.28
N ALA A 89 23.23 -16.93 -6.08
CA ALA A 89 24.04 -16.05 -5.24
C ALA A 89 25.34 -16.73 -4.75
N ASP A 90 25.34 -18.06 -4.63
CA ASP A 90 26.51 -18.85 -4.24
C ASP A 90 27.63 -18.81 -5.28
N ARG A 91 27.29 -18.53 -6.54
CA ARG A 91 28.23 -18.54 -7.68
C ARG A 91 28.48 -17.15 -8.25
N ILE A 92 27.45 -16.31 -8.28
CA ILE A 92 27.50 -14.97 -8.86
C ILE A 92 27.23 -13.94 -7.75
N PRO A 93 28.23 -13.13 -7.38
CA PRO A 93 28.04 -12.04 -6.44
C PRO A 93 26.97 -11.07 -6.94
N GLY A 94 25.91 -10.88 -6.13
CA GLY A 94 24.79 -10.00 -6.45
C GLY A 94 23.60 -10.67 -7.14
N ALA A 95 23.69 -11.96 -7.48
CA ALA A 95 22.51 -12.74 -7.86
C ALA A 95 21.62 -12.99 -6.63
N MET A 96 20.33 -13.22 -6.86
CA MET A 96 19.36 -13.46 -5.79
C MET A 96 18.93 -14.93 -5.79
N GLY A 97 18.88 -15.54 -4.60
CA GLY A 97 18.33 -16.88 -4.43
C GLY A 97 16.81 -16.87 -4.45
N MET A 98 16.19 -17.87 -5.09
CA MET A 98 14.73 -17.98 -5.13
C MET A 98 14.16 -18.22 -3.73
N TRP A 99 14.69 -19.22 -3.01
CA TRP A 99 14.18 -19.61 -1.69
C TRP A 99 14.53 -18.60 -0.62
N SER A 100 15.76 -18.09 -0.60
CA SER A 100 16.16 -17.01 0.31
C SER A 100 15.27 -15.77 0.13
N SER A 101 14.99 -15.33 -1.10
CA SER A 101 14.09 -14.20 -1.38
C SER A 101 12.63 -14.48 -1.02
N LEU A 102 12.17 -15.73 -1.18
CA LEU A 102 10.80 -16.12 -0.88
C LEU A 102 10.52 -16.08 0.63
N PHE A 103 11.49 -16.52 1.44
CA PHE A 103 11.37 -16.57 2.91
C PHE A 103 11.97 -15.35 3.62
N ASP A 104 12.57 -14.41 2.88
CA ASP A 104 13.02 -13.14 3.44
C ASP A 104 11.83 -12.37 4.05
N PRO A 105 11.98 -11.68 5.20
CA PRO A 105 10.91 -10.84 5.74
C PRO A 105 10.52 -9.65 4.85
N GLY A 106 11.42 -9.21 3.96
CA GLY A 106 11.22 -8.14 2.98
C GLY A 106 10.71 -8.63 1.62
N GLY A 107 10.56 -7.73 0.65
CA GLY A 107 10.15 -8.08 -0.71
C GLY A 107 8.69 -8.55 -0.80
N LEU A 108 7.75 -7.60 -0.77
CA LEU A 108 6.32 -7.86 -0.88
C LEU A 108 5.72 -6.99 -1.98
N VAL A 109 5.14 -7.62 -3.01
CA VAL A 109 4.48 -6.90 -4.11
C VAL A 109 2.99 -6.77 -3.83
N PHE A 110 2.52 -5.53 -3.73
CA PHE A 110 1.11 -5.22 -3.39
C PHE A 110 0.11 -5.88 -4.35
N TYR A 111 0.33 -5.83 -5.67
CA TYR A 111 -0.61 -6.36 -6.65
C TYR A 111 -0.82 -7.87 -6.53
N GLY A 112 0.27 -8.62 -6.31
CA GLY A 112 0.16 -10.05 -6.11
C GLY A 112 -0.69 -10.39 -4.89
N GLY A 113 -0.47 -9.67 -3.79
CA GLY A 113 -1.26 -9.85 -2.59
C GLY A 113 -2.73 -9.49 -2.79
N PHE A 114 -3.02 -8.38 -3.45
CA PHE A 114 -4.38 -7.95 -3.76
C PHE A 114 -5.14 -8.97 -4.62
N ILE A 115 -4.51 -9.47 -5.71
CA ILE A 115 -5.14 -10.42 -6.65
C ILE A 115 -5.46 -11.74 -5.94
N PHE A 116 -4.52 -12.29 -5.17
CA PHE A 116 -4.72 -13.57 -4.49
C PHE A 116 -5.70 -13.45 -3.32
N ALA A 117 -5.67 -12.36 -2.57
CA ALA A 117 -6.65 -12.11 -1.51
C ALA A 117 -8.06 -11.97 -2.09
N PHE A 118 -8.24 -11.12 -3.11
CA PHE A 118 -9.54 -10.93 -3.75
C PHE A 118 -10.04 -12.22 -4.43
N GLY A 119 -9.17 -12.90 -5.19
CA GLY A 119 -9.50 -14.17 -5.84
C GLY A 119 -9.87 -15.26 -4.84
N GLY A 120 -9.10 -15.39 -3.75
CA GLY A 120 -9.38 -16.35 -2.68
C GLY A 120 -10.74 -16.12 -2.03
N ILE A 121 -11.06 -14.87 -1.67
CA ILE A 121 -12.39 -14.52 -1.13
C ILE A 121 -13.48 -14.80 -2.16
N TYR A 122 -13.27 -14.42 -3.42
CA TYR A 122 -14.25 -14.62 -4.49
C TYR A 122 -14.59 -16.10 -4.69
N PHE A 123 -13.58 -16.97 -4.81
CA PHE A 123 -13.79 -18.41 -4.97
C PHE A 123 -14.41 -19.02 -3.71
N TYR A 124 -14.03 -18.56 -2.52
CA TYR A 124 -14.62 -19.00 -1.27
C TYR A 124 -16.12 -18.67 -1.17
N LEU A 125 -16.51 -17.43 -1.47
CA LEU A 125 -17.92 -17.03 -1.49
C LEU A 125 -18.71 -17.77 -2.59
N ARG A 126 -18.08 -18.01 -3.74
CA ARG A 126 -18.69 -18.79 -4.84
C ARG A 126 -18.91 -20.24 -4.44
N TYR A 127 -17.95 -20.87 -3.75
CA TYR A 127 -18.04 -22.23 -3.24
C TYR A 127 -19.18 -22.40 -2.23
N LEU A 128 -19.39 -21.39 -1.38
CA LEU A 128 -20.50 -21.36 -0.43
C LEU A 128 -21.88 -21.12 -1.07
N GLY A 129 -21.94 -20.77 -2.36
CA GLY A 129 -23.18 -20.46 -3.06
C GLY A 129 -23.90 -19.21 -2.54
N VAL A 130 -23.18 -18.30 -1.88
CA VAL A 130 -23.76 -17.07 -1.32
C VAL A 130 -23.68 -15.90 -2.30
N GLU A 131 -24.51 -14.89 -2.08
CA GLU A 131 -24.51 -13.69 -2.91
C GLU A 131 -23.29 -12.80 -2.62
N ILE A 132 -22.26 -12.92 -3.46
CA ILE A 132 -20.93 -12.31 -3.31
C ILE A 132 -21.00 -10.81 -2.96
N TRP A 133 -21.86 -10.05 -3.63
CA TRP A 133 -21.92 -8.60 -3.48
C TRP A 133 -22.56 -8.14 -2.16
N ARG A 134 -23.50 -8.92 -1.60
CA ARG A 134 -24.06 -8.65 -0.26
C ARG A 134 -23.00 -8.81 0.82
N TYR A 135 -22.16 -9.84 0.68
CA TYR A 135 -21.01 -10.06 1.57
C TYR A 135 -19.94 -8.98 1.36
N GLY A 136 -19.60 -8.66 0.10
CA GLY A 136 -18.67 -7.59 -0.26
C GLY A 136 -19.03 -6.26 0.40
N ASP A 137 -20.30 -5.83 0.29
CA ASP A 137 -20.77 -4.61 0.92
C ASP A 137 -20.65 -4.62 2.45
N ALA A 138 -20.78 -5.79 3.10
CA ALA A 138 -20.60 -5.95 4.54
C ALA A 138 -19.13 -5.84 4.98
N PHE A 139 -18.18 -6.19 4.11
CA PHE A 139 -16.75 -6.08 4.39
C PHE A 139 -16.18 -4.67 4.20
N MET A 140 -16.86 -3.79 3.45
CA MET A 140 -16.33 -2.45 3.12
C MET A 140 -16.00 -1.56 4.34
N PRO A 141 -16.80 -1.52 5.42
CA PRO A 141 -16.43 -0.78 6.63
C PRO A 141 -15.12 -1.29 7.25
N SER A 142 -14.94 -2.61 7.30
CA SER A 142 -13.70 -3.24 7.80
C SER A 142 -12.49 -2.92 6.93
N LEU A 143 -12.68 -2.88 5.61
CA LEU A 143 -11.62 -2.51 4.66
C LEU A 143 -11.22 -1.02 4.81
N ALA A 144 -12.19 -0.12 4.99
CA ALA A 144 -11.94 1.30 5.18
C ALA A 144 -11.15 1.59 6.48
N ILE A 145 -11.53 0.98 7.61
CA ILE A 145 -10.78 1.17 8.85
C ILE A 145 -9.42 0.46 8.80
N GLY A 146 -9.34 -0.71 8.17
CA GLY A 146 -8.07 -1.43 7.98
C GLY A 146 -7.07 -0.61 7.17
N TYR A 147 -7.52 0.04 6.09
CA TYR A 147 -6.67 0.94 5.30
C TYR A 147 -6.23 2.17 6.10
N ALA A 148 -7.12 2.76 6.91
CA ALA A 148 -6.78 3.89 7.76
C ALA A 148 -5.68 3.54 8.77
N ILE A 149 -5.81 2.39 9.44
CA ILE A 149 -4.81 1.89 10.40
C ILE A 149 -3.50 1.55 9.69
N GLY A 150 -3.56 0.92 8.51
CA GLY A 150 -2.37 0.62 7.71
C GLY A 150 -1.57 1.87 7.34
N ARG A 151 -2.26 2.95 6.96
CA ARG A 151 -1.62 4.25 6.65
C ARG A 151 -1.03 4.95 7.89
N LEU A 152 -1.64 4.79 9.06
CA LEU A 152 -1.00 5.19 10.32
C LEU A 152 0.22 4.33 10.63
N GLY A 153 0.21 3.05 10.26
CA GLY A 153 1.36 2.18 10.29
C GLY A 153 2.55 2.78 9.53
N CYS A 154 2.33 3.25 8.30
CA CYS A 154 3.35 3.93 7.49
C CYS A 154 3.90 5.19 8.17
N LEU A 155 3.02 5.98 8.80
CA LEU A 155 3.43 7.18 9.55
C LEU A 155 4.35 6.84 10.73
N ILE A 156 3.98 5.82 11.52
CA ILE A 156 4.72 5.44 12.74
C ILE A 156 6.00 4.67 12.40
N SER A 157 6.02 3.90 11.31
CA SER A 157 7.22 3.19 10.85
C SER A 157 8.24 4.11 10.21
N GLY A 158 7.83 5.28 9.71
CA GLY A 158 8.71 6.21 9.01
C GLY A 158 9.12 5.71 7.62
N ASP A 159 8.33 4.82 7.00
CA ASP A 159 8.67 4.06 5.79
C ASP A 159 8.77 4.88 4.49
N GLY A 160 8.74 6.21 4.58
CA GLY A 160 8.95 7.10 3.44
C GLY A 160 7.71 7.38 2.61
N CYS A 161 6.50 6.99 3.06
CA CYS A 161 5.25 7.30 2.36
C CYS A 161 4.81 8.78 2.42
N PHE A 162 5.75 9.72 2.46
CA PHE A 162 5.54 11.15 2.66
C PHE A 162 5.50 11.93 1.35
N GLY A 163 5.05 13.17 1.43
CA GLY A 163 5.02 14.05 0.28
C GLY A 163 6.28 14.87 0.09
N HIS A 164 6.29 15.69 -0.97
CA HIS A 164 7.34 16.67 -1.22
C HIS A 164 7.38 17.76 -0.14
N ALA A 165 8.40 18.64 -0.20
CA ALA A 165 8.55 19.72 0.76
C ALA A 165 7.30 20.62 0.79
N ALA A 166 6.85 20.94 2.00
CA ALA A 166 5.74 21.85 2.24
C ALA A 166 6.26 23.21 2.70
N SER A 167 5.95 24.26 1.92
CA SER A 167 6.26 25.65 2.29
C SER A 167 5.33 26.19 3.39
N ALA A 168 4.12 25.64 3.48
CA ALA A 168 3.19 25.92 4.56
C ALA A 168 3.46 25.02 5.77
N ASN A 169 3.28 25.56 6.97
CA ASN A 169 3.27 24.77 8.21
C ASN A 169 1.83 24.68 8.71
N ILE A 170 1.15 23.59 8.35
CA ILE A 170 -0.25 23.36 8.71
C ILE A 170 -0.28 22.21 9.72
N PRO A 171 -0.78 22.43 10.95
CA PRO A 171 -0.86 21.39 11.95
C PRO A 171 -1.53 20.11 11.40
N LEU A 172 -0.98 18.94 11.73
CA LEU A 172 -1.38 17.61 11.26
C LEU A 172 -1.06 17.31 9.79
N LEU A 173 -1.33 18.24 8.86
CA LEU A 173 -1.15 18.02 7.42
C LEU A 173 0.31 18.11 6.96
N THR A 174 1.17 18.73 7.76
CA THR A 174 2.62 18.75 7.54
C THR A 174 3.35 18.13 8.71
N MET A 175 4.53 17.60 8.46
CA MET A 175 5.38 16.98 9.46
C MET A 175 6.86 17.21 9.13
N VAL A 176 7.72 17.11 10.15
CA VAL A 176 9.18 17.19 9.96
C VAL A 176 9.73 15.78 9.73
N TYR A 177 10.29 15.56 8.55
CA TYR A 177 11.02 14.35 8.19
C TYR A 177 12.52 14.56 8.44
N GLY A 178 13.18 13.63 9.14
CA GLY A 178 14.63 13.66 9.35
C GLY A 178 15.08 13.22 10.76
N PRO A 179 15.32 14.15 11.71
CA PRO A 179 16.22 13.92 12.84
C PRO A 179 15.79 12.79 13.78
N GLU A 180 14.49 12.66 13.99
CA GLU A 180 13.90 11.64 14.86
C GLU A 180 13.08 10.60 14.09
N ASN A 181 12.75 10.89 12.82
CA ASN A 181 11.79 10.13 12.02
C ASN A 181 12.32 9.97 10.58
N GLY A 182 12.40 8.74 10.07
CA GLY A 182 12.74 8.46 8.67
C GLY A 182 14.13 7.83 8.45
N ILE A 183 14.75 8.17 7.32
CA ILE A 183 16.01 7.60 6.80
C ILE A 183 17.15 7.54 7.85
N CYS A 184 17.15 8.51 8.76
CA CYS A 184 18.17 8.68 9.79
C CYS A 184 18.16 7.58 10.85
N ASN A 185 17.01 6.93 11.05
CA ASN A 185 16.84 5.82 11.99
C ASN A 185 16.67 4.46 11.29
N SER A 186 16.37 4.44 9.98
CA SER A 186 16.14 3.21 9.22
C SER A 186 17.36 2.69 8.49
N ASP A 187 18.28 3.54 8.05
CA ASP A 187 19.50 3.13 7.35
C ASP A 187 20.70 4.05 7.67
N PRO A 188 21.70 3.57 8.43
CA PRO A 188 22.89 4.36 8.77
C PRO A 188 23.71 4.81 7.54
N SER A 189 23.67 4.06 6.45
CA SER A 189 24.42 4.35 5.23
C SER A 189 23.81 5.52 4.45
N LEU A 190 22.47 5.56 4.35
CA LEU A 190 21.77 6.70 3.78
C LEU A 190 21.76 7.91 4.72
N ALA A 191 21.75 7.70 6.04
CA ALA A 191 21.88 8.78 7.02
C ALA A 191 23.21 9.54 6.86
N TYR A 192 24.31 8.83 6.57
CA TYR A 192 25.61 9.43 6.28
C TYR A 192 25.63 10.26 4.98
N GLN A 193 24.86 9.83 3.96
CA GLN A 193 24.73 10.56 2.69
C GLN A 193 23.86 11.82 2.81
N HIS A 194 23.01 11.92 3.84
CA HIS A 194 22.09 13.04 4.05
C HIS A 194 22.20 13.67 5.46
N PRO A 195 23.40 14.16 5.86
CA PRO A 195 23.65 14.63 7.23
C PRO A 195 22.83 15.85 7.64
N TYR A 196 22.37 16.66 6.67
CA TYR A 196 21.54 17.83 6.93
C TYR A 196 20.08 17.50 7.21
N VAL A 197 19.53 16.47 6.56
CA VAL A 197 18.18 15.97 6.86
C VAL A 197 18.16 15.39 8.27
N CYS A 198 19.22 14.68 8.66
CA CYS A 198 19.33 14.07 9.97
C CYS A 198 19.69 15.03 11.11
N SER A 199 20.09 16.27 10.81
CA SER A 199 20.40 17.28 11.84
C SER A 199 19.34 18.38 11.96
N MET A 200 18.71 18.80 10.86
CA MET A 200 17.76 19.93 10.85
C MET A 200 16.33 19.54 10.49
N GLY A 201 16.14 18.42 9.78
CA GLY A 201 14.83 18.00 9.28
C GLY A 201 14.26 18.89 8.17
N VAL A 202 13.26 18.35 7.48
CA VAL A 202 12.58 19.01 6.36
C VAL A 202 11.08 18.92 6.58
N ASN A 203 10.39 20.05 6.45
CA ASN A 203 8.93 20.07 6.51
C ASN A 203 8.34 19.50 5.21
N VAL A 204 7.55 18.44 5.33
CA VAL A 204 6.95 17.69 4.21
C VAL A 204 5.46 17.50 4.42
N TRP A 205 4.73 17.24 3.33
CA TRP A 205 3.32 16.87 3.42
C TRP A 205 3.14 15.50 4.09
N ASN A 206 2.27 15.43 5.08
CA ASN A 206 1.94 14.21 5.82
C ASN A 206 0.89 13.39 5.06
N THR A 207 1.27 12.88 3.89
CA THR A 207 0.39 12.10 3.01
C THR A 207 -0.16 10.82 3.68
N PRO A 208 0.57 10.06 4.53
CA PRO A 208 -0.01 8.92 5.23
C PRO A 208 -1.13 9.30 6.17
N LEU A 209 -0.99 10.42 6.92
CA LEU A 209 -2.06 10.89 7.79
C LEU A 209 -3.26 11.37 6.96
N MET A 210 -3.03 12.10 5.87
CA MET A 210 -4.11 12.53 4.97
C MET A 210 -4.92 11.34 4.45
N GLU A 211 -4.26 10.28 3.97
CA GLU A 211 -4.93 9.06 3.52
C GLU A 211 -5.68 8.35 4.66
N SER A 212 -5.08 8.31 5.86
CA SER A 212 -5.73 7.74 7.03
C SER A 212 -6.98 8.50 7.45
N LEU A 213 -6.93 9.84 7.45
CA LEU A 213 -8.07 10.70 7.76
C LEU A 213 -9.19 10.54 6.74
N LEU A 214 -8.86 10.50 5.44
CA LEU A 214 -9.86 10.27 4.38
C LEU A 214 -10.54 8.91 4.55
N SER A 215 -9.76 7.84 4.79
CA SER A 215 -10.30 6.50 4.96
C SER A 215 -11.09 6.33 6.27
N THR A 216 -10.67 7.02 7.34
CA THR A 216 -11.43 7.10 8.59
C THR A 216 -12.75 7.85 8.39
N GLY A 217 -12.74 8.94 7.62
CA GLY A 217 -13.96 9.67 7.24
C GLY A 217 -14.94 8.78 6.48
N LEU A 218 -14.45 7.98 5.53
CA LEU A 218 -15.26 7.00 4.82
C LEU A 218 -15.82 5.92 5.78
N PHE A 219 -14.99 5.40 6.69
CA PHE A 219 -15.43 4.46 7.72
C PHE A 219 -16.54 5.04 8.60
N ILE A 220 -16.40 6.28 9.07
CA ILE A 220 -17.44 6.97 9.85
C ILE A 220 -18.70 7.13 9.01
N ALA A 221 -18.59 7.54 7.74
CA ALA A 221 -19.72 7.64 6.83
C ALA A 221 -20.44 6.29 6.64
N TYR A 222 -19.71 5.18 6.57
CA TYR A 222 -20.29 3.84 6.55
C TYR A 222 -21.06 3.54 7.82
N MET A 223 -20.44 3.75 8.98
CA MET A 223 -21.01 3.37 10.27
C MET A 223 -22.20 4.24 10.68
N ALA A 224 -22.14 5.54 10.40
CA ALA A 224 -23.16 6.51 10.80
C ALA A 224 -24.32 6.60 9.80
N TRP A 225 -24.08 6.37 8.51
CA TRP A 225 -25.08 6.69 7.47
C TRP A 225 -25.26 5.60 6.42
N LEU A 226 -24.22 5.25 5.65
CA LEU A 226 -24.38 4.43 4.45
C LEU A 226 -24.90 3.02 4.77
N ARG A 227 -24.48 2.42 5.90
CA ARG A 227 -24.94 1.09 6.26
C ARG A 227 -26.46 1.05 6.49
N HIS A 228 -27.07 2.15 6.91
CA HIS A 228 -28.50 2.25 7.21
C HIS A 228 -29.36 2.46 5.96
N LYS A 229 -28.74 2.56 4.78
CA LYS A 229 -29.44 2.70 3.51
C LYS A 229 -29.64 1.32 2.87
N ASN A 230 -30.86 1.06 2.39
CA ASN A 230 -31.20 -0.15 1.67
C ASN A 230 -30.80 -0.05 0.19
N PHE A 231 -29.52 0.09 -0.09
CA PHE A 231 -29.01 0.06 -1.46
C PHE A 231 -29.00 -1.35 -2.03
N ARG A 232 -28.95 -1.46 -3.36
CA ARG A 232 -28.71 -2.73 -4.02
C ARG A 232 -27.32 -3.29 -3.68
N PRO A 233 -27.18 -4.63 -3.65
CA PRO A 233 -25.90 -5.28 -3.43
C PRO A 233 -24.81 -4.80 -4.39
N GLY A 234 -23.65 -4.44 -3.84
CA GLY A 234 -22.49 -3.91 -4.55
C GLY A 234 -22.37 -2.38 -4.48
N MET A 235 -23.36 -1.65 -3.95
CA MET A 235 -23.31 -0.19 -3.87
C MET A 235 -22.20 0.28 -2.93
N LEU A 236 -22.01 -0.37 -1.78
CA LEU A 236 -21.00 0.06 -0.83
C LEU A 236 -19.60 -0.23 -1.35
N VAL A 237 -19.42 -1.34 -2.08
CA VAL A 237 -18.19 -1.62 -2.82
C VAL A 237 -17.91 -0.53 -3.85
N ALA A 238 -18.90 -0.13 -4.66
CA ALA A 238 -18.73 0.93 -5.65
C ALA A 238 -18.34 2.26 -4.99
N ILE A 239 -18.98 2.64 -3.88
CA ILE A 239 -18.61 3.83 -3.10
C ILE A 239 -17.15 3.74 -2.61
N PHE A 240 -16.74 2.58 -2.12
CA PHE A 240 -15.37 2.36 -1.64
C PHE A 240 -14.36 2.57 -2.78
N LEU A 241 -14.59 1.96 -3.94
CA LEU A 241 -13.71 2.08 -5.11
C LEU A 241 -13.59 3.52 -5.59
N ILE A 242 -14.71 4.24 -5.71
CA ILE A 242 -14.71 5.64 -6.14
C ILE A 242 -14.01 6.52 -5.11
N PHE A 243 -14.39 6.42 -3.83
CA PHE A 243 -13.84 7.29 -2.79
C PHE A 243 -12.35 7.03 -2.59
N ASN A 244 -11.93 5.76 -2.46
CA ASN A 244 -10.53 5.42 -2.29
C ASN A 244 -9.70 5.77 -3.53
N GLY A 245 -10.27 5.59 -4.73
CA GLY A 245 -9.66 6.05 -5.98
C GLY A 245 -9.46 7.56 -5.99
N VAL A 246 -10.50 8.36 -5.70
CA VAL A 246 -10.39 9.83 -5.65
C VAL A 246 -9.39 10.28 -4.59
N ALA A 247 -9.44 9.71 -3.38
CA ALA A 247 -8.52 10.00 -2.30
C ALA A 247 -7.07 9.71 -2.72
N ARG A 248 -6.81 8.53 -3.29
CA ARG A 248 -5.48 8.11 -3.75
C ARG A 248 -4.98 9.00 -4.89
N PHE A 249 -5.82 9.27 -5.88
CA PHE A 249 -5.48 10.15 -7.01
C PHE A 249 -5.10 11.56 -6.53
N SER A 250 -5.83 12.10 -5.55
CA SER A 250 -5.61 13.44 -5.00
C SER A 250 -4.33 13.52 -4.16
N VAL A 251 -4.10 12.55 -3.27
CA VAL A 251 -2.91 12.54 -2.41
C VAL A 251 -1.64 12.30 -3.21
N GLU A 252 -1.72 11.55 -4.31
CA GLU A 252 -0.55 11.25 -5.13
C GLU A 252 0.10 12.49 -5.75
N PHE A 253 -0.65 13.57 -5.97
CA PHE A 253 -0.07 14.86 -6.40
C PHE A 253 0.89 15.46 -5.38
N LEU A 254 0.79 15.07 -4.11
CA LEU A 254 1.70 15.52 -3.07
C LEU A 254 2.87 14.54 -2.88
N ARG A 255 2.80 13.33 -3.45
CA ARG A 255 3.75 12.23 -3.18
C ARG A 255 4.97 12.24 -4.10
N LEU A 256 6.09 11.75 -3.56
CA LEU A 256 7.37 11.57 -4.25
C LEU A 256 7.46 10.20 -4.93
N ASN A 257 6.60 9.93 -5.91
CA ASN A 257 6.57 8.65 -6.61
C ASN A 257 6.95 8.82 -8.08
N ASP A 258 7.53 7.76 -8.66
CA ASP A 258 7.96 7.78 -10.05
C ASP A 258 6.78 7.75 -11.02
N ALA A 259 6.85 8.59 -12.07
CA ALA A 259 5.87 8.59 -13.14
C ALA A 259 6.14 7.42 -14.09
N ILE A 260 5.10 6.62 -14.37
CA ILE A 260 5.15 5.60 -15.43
C ILE A 260 4.98 6.27 -16.80
N ILE A 261 4.13 7.30 -16.85
CA ILE A 261 3.88 8.08 -18.06
C ILE A 261 4.35 9.51 -17.79
N PRO A 262 5.63 9.82 -18.06
CA PRO A 262 6.16 11.16 -17.92
C PRO A 262 5.53 12.08 -18.98
N ILE A 263 5.07 13.26 -18.54
CA ILE A 263 4.55 14.34 -19.39
C ILE A 263 5.59 15.46 -19.48
N LEU A 264 6.34 15.66 -18.39
CA LEU A 264 7.44 16.58 -18.27
C LEU A 264 8.72 15.79 -18.01
N ASP A 265 9.85 16.40 -18.34
CA ASP A 265 11.14 15.85 -17.93
C ASP A 265 11.17 15.73 -16.40
N ALA A 266 11.63 14.57 -15.94
CA ALA A 266 11.80 14.33 -14.52
C ALA A 266 12.79 15.37 -13.95
N PRO A 267 12.62 15.79 -12.68
CA PRO A 267 13.58 16.66 -12.03
C PRO A 267 15.00 16.05 -12.14
N VAL A 268 16.00 16.88 -12.46
CA VAL A 268 17.40 16.49 -12.78
C VAL A 268 18.11 15.69 -11.67
N HIS A 269 17.49 15.56 -10.49
CA HIS A 269 18.04 14.92 -9.28
C HIS A 269 17.38 13.57 -8.91
N MET A 270 16.43 13.05 -9.69
CA MET A 270 15.94 11.67 -9.56
C MET A 270 16.68 10.76 -10.55
N THR A 271 17.50 9.83 -10.07
CA THR A 271 18.04 8.76 -10.93
C THR A 271 17.41 7.42 -10.60
N GLU A 272 17.00 6.72 -11.66
CA GLU A 272 16.76 5.27 -11.95
C GLU A 272 16.21 4.30 -10.87
N TYR A 273 16.14 4.66 -9.60
CA TYR A 273 15.65 3.78 -8.53
C TYR A 273 14.84 4.50 -7.44
N GLY A 274 14.30 5.70 -7.72
CA GLY A 274 13.62 6.51 -6.71
C GLY A 274 14.54 6.96 -5.56
N ILE A 275 15.86 6.76 -5.69
CA ILE A 275 16.88 7.22 -4.76
C ILE A 275 17.42 8.55 -5.32
N PRO A 276 17.28 9.67 -4.61
CA PRO A 276 17.94 10.91 -5.02
C PRO A 276 19.45 10.72 -5.05
N ARG A 277 20.13 11.28 -6.05
CA ARG A 277 21.58 11.45 -5.96
C ARG A 277 21.87 12.39 -4.77
N ALA A 278 22.71 11.95 -3.84
CA ALA A 278 23.34 12.84 -2.89
C ALA A 278 24.21 13.83 -3.68
N VAL A 279 23.73 15.07 -3.89
CA VAL A 279 24.51 16.09 -4.58
C VAL A 279 25.57 16.59 -3.60
N SER A 280 26.83 16.47 -3.99
CA SER A 280 28.01 16.94 -3.27
C SER A 280 28.21 18.47 -3.34
N GLU A 281 27.24 19.24 -3.86
CA GLU A 281 27.37 20.68 -4.06
C GLU A 281 26.94 21.48 -2.83
N TYR A 282 27.93 21.65 -1.95
CA TYR A 282 27.94 22.57 -0.83
C TYR A 282 27.84 24.03 -1.31
N ARG A 283 26.62 24.58 -1.48
CA ARG A 283 26.46 26.02 -1.74
C ARG A 283 26.55 26.79 -0.42
N ARG A 284 27.75 27.30 -0.11
CA ARG A 284 27.99 28.27 0.99
C ARG A 284 27.05 29.47 0.83
N GLY A 285 26.16 29.68 1.82
CA GLY A 285 25.51 30.99 2.03
C GLY A 285 23.97 31.07 2.05
N GLY A 286 23.22 29.96 2.12
CA GLY A 286 21.75 29.99 2.27
C GLY A 286 21.29 29.70 3.71
N THR A 287 20.34 30.46 4.24
CA THR A 287 19.77 30.33 5.61
C THR A 287 18.78 29.16 5.78
N GLN A 288 18.72 28.23 4.83
CA GLN A 288 18.03 26.93 4.98
C GLN A 288 18.82 25.84 4.24
N PRO A 289 19.01 24.64 4.83
CA PRO A 289 19.67 23.55 4.13
C PRO A 289 18.80 23.03 2.98
N LEU A 290 19.40 22.87 1.80
CA LEU A 290 18.77 22.28 0.63
C LEU A 290 18.71 20.76 0.78
N ALA A 291 17.55 20.23 1.19
CA ALA A 291 17.20 18.86 0.87
C ALA A 291 16.60 18.85 -0.55
N GLU A 292 17.45 18.95 -1.57
CA GLU A 292 17.04 19.04 -2.99
C GLU A 292 16.12 17.89 -3.42
N PHE A 293 16.14 16.76 -2.72
CA PHE A 293 15.17 15.67 -2.94
C PHE A 293 13.72 16.07 -2.68
N PHE A 294 13.48 16.85 -1.62
CA PHE A 294 12.14 17.31 -1.25
C PHE A 294 11.81 18.67 -1.88
N GLN A 295 12.83 19.49 -2.13
CA GLN A 295 12.71 20.84 -2.68
C GLN A 295 12.68 20.78 -4.22
N TYR A 296 11.88 21.64 -4.86
CA TYR A 296 11.73 21.69 -6.32
C TYR A 296 11.12 20.45 -6.98
N TRP A 297 10.41 19.61 -6.22
CA TRP A 297 9.58 18.57 -6.81
C TRP A 297 8.41 19.20 -7.56
N HIS A 298 8.25 18.85 -8.84
CA HIS A 298 7.06 19.09 -9.62
C HIS A 298 6.43 17.77 -10.04
N TRP A 299 5.10 17.73 -10.07
CA TRP A 299 4.40 16.59 -10.67
C TRP A 299 4.77 16.53 -12.16
N TYR A 300 5.48 15.47 -12.55
CA TYR A 300 6.06 15.34 -13.88
C TYR A 300 5.37 14.29 -14.76
N GLY A 301 4.35 13.61 -14.23
CA GLY A 301 3.56 12.64 -14.99
C GLY A 301 2.72 11.72 -14.13
N PHE A 302 2.01 10.80 -14.78
CA PHE A 302 1.13 9.88 -14.08
C PHE A 302 1.92 8.75 -13.43
N THR A 303 1.79 8.65 -12.12
CA THR A 303 2.35 7.52 -11.37
C THR A 303 1.48 6.28 -11.53
N GLN A 304 2.05 5.12 -11.20
CA GLN A 304 1.31 3.87 -11.15
C GLN A 304 0.05 3.96 -10.28
N ALA A 305 0.13 4.62 -9.14
CA ALA A 305 -0.99 4.71 -8.21
C ALA A 305 -2.10 5.62 -8.74
N GLN A 306 -1.76 6.70 -9.46
CA GLN A 306 -2.74 7.55 -10.15
C GLN A 306 -3.48 6.79 -11.25
N ILE A 307 -2.79 5.98 -12.05
CA ILE A 307 -3.41 5.16 -13.10
C ILE A 307 -4.36 4.14 -12.49
N THR A 308 -3.90 3.40 -11.47
CA THR A 308 -4.75 2.44 -10.75
C THR A 308 -5.96 3.13 -10.11
N ALA A 309 -5.76 4.29 -9.48
CA ALA A 309 -6.85 5.08 -8.91
C ALA A 309 -7.87 5.51 -9.95
N PHE A 310 -7.43 5.96 -11.13
CA PHE A 310 -8.32 6.29 -12.24
C PHE A 310 -9.19 5.09 -12.67
N PHE A 311 -8.59 3.90 -12.81
CA PHE A 311 -9.35 2.69 -13.12
C PHE A 311 -10.35 2.31 -12.02
N LEU A 312 -9.99 2.45 -10.74
CA LEU A 312 -10.91 2.19 -9.63
C LEU A 312 -12.13 3.13 -9.67
N ILE A 313 -11.90 4.42 -9.96
CA ILE A 313 -12.98 5.42 -10.11
C ILE A 313 -13.86 5.04 -11.30
N ALA A 314 -13.27 4.73 -12.45
CA ALA A 314 -14.00 4.40 -13.67
C ALA A 314 -14.85 3.13 -13.49
N ILE A 315 -14.26 2.05 -12.95
CA ILE A 315 -14.94 0.77 -12.69
C ILE A 315 -16.06 0.97 -11.66
N GLY A 316 -15.78 1.65 -10.55
CA GLY A 316 -16.79 1.91 -9.52
C GLY A 316 -17.96 2.74 -10.04
N SER A 317 -17.68 3.78 -10.84
CA SER A 317 -18.69 4.65 -11.44
C SER A 317 -19.52 3.90 -12.49
N ALA A 318 -18.87 3.17 -13.39
CA ALA A 318 -19.56 2.36 -14.40
C ALA A 318 -20.45 1.31 -13.75
N TRP A 319 -19.96 0.62 -12.72
CA TRP A 319 -20.76 -0.37 -11.98
C TRP A 319 -21.96 0.28 -11.29
N MET A 320 -21.77 1.42 -10.63
CA MET A 320 -22.86 2.16 -10.00
C MET A 320 -23.96 2.54 -11.01
N VAL A 321 -23.56 3.05 -12.19
CA VAL A 321 -24.45 3.49 -13.28
C VAL A 321 -25.16 2.32 -13.97
N ILE A 322 -24.41 1.32 -14.42
CA ILE A 322 -24.94 0.18 -15.16
C ILE A 322 -25.85 -0.67 -14.25
N GLY A 323 -25.43 -0.90 -13.01
CA GLY A 323 -26.21 -1.65 -12.02
C GLY A 323 -27.41 -0.88 -11.44
N LYS A 324 -27.50 0.44 -11.69
CA LYS A 324 -28.48 1.35 -11.06
C LYS A 324 -28.52 1.15 -9.55
N LEU A 325 -27.33 1.05 -8.94
CA LEU A 325 -27.15 0.59 -7.56
C LEU A 325 -27.72 1.54 -6.50
N TRP A 326 -27.92 2.82 -6.87
CA TRP A 326 -28.58 3.82 -6.02
C TRP A 326 -30.06 3.52 -5.75
N LYS A 327 -30.69 2.63 -6.53
CA LYS A 327 -32.07 2.21 -6.29
C LYS A 327 -32.14 1.36 -5.01
N ARG A 328 -33.30 1.41 -4.36
CA ARG A 328 -33.54 0.56 -3.19
C ARG A 328 -33.58 -0.92 -3.59
N ASP A 329 -33.06 -1.77 -2.71
CA ASP A 329 -33.21 -3.22 -2.87
C ASP A 329 -34.65 -3.62 -2.52
N THR A 330 -35.48 -3.81 -3.55
CA THR A 330 -36.87 -4.26 -3.39
C THR A 330 -36.98 -5.72 -2.97
N ALA A 331 -35.92 -6.52 -3.13
CA ALA A 331 -35.89 -7.93 -2.74
C ALA A 331 -35.63 -8.14 -1.24
N ALA A 332 -35.29 -7.09 -0.50
CA ALA A 332 -35.15 -7.14 0.96
C ALA A 332 -36.47 -6.85 1.72
N GLU A 333 -37.53 -6.43 1.00
CA GLU A 333 -38.85 -6.11 1.56
C GLU A 333 -39.88 -7.25 1.43
N THR A 334 -39.51 -8.35 0.76
CA THR A 334 -40.32 -9.57 0.57
C THR A 334 -39.72 -10.76 1.32
#